data_AF-A0A7T8LJS9-F1
#
_entry.id   AF-A0A7T8LJS9-F1
#
_cell.length_a   1.000
_cell.length_b   1.000
_cell.length_c   1.000
_cell.angle_alpha   90.00
_cell.angle_beta   90.00
_cell.angle_gamma   90.00
#
_symmetry.space_group_name_H-M   'P 1'
#
loop_
_entity.id
_entity.type
_entity.pdbx_description
1 polymer ?
#
loop_
_entity_poly.entity_id
_entity_poly.type
_entity_poly.pdbx_seq_one_letter_code
_entity_poly.pdbx_strand_id
1 'polypeptide(L)'
;MSQNVYQFIDLQRVDPPKKPLKIRKIEFVEIYEPFSEGQAKAQADRCLSCGNPYCEWKCPVHNYIPNWLKLANEGRIFEAAELSHQTNTLPEVCGRVCPQDRLCEGSCTLNDEFGAVTIGNIERYINDKAFEMGWRPDMTGVRQTDKRVAVIGAGPAGLACADVLTRNGVKAVVFDRHPEIGGLLTFGIPAFKLEKEVMTRRREIFTGMGIEFKLNTEVGRDVQLDDLLQEYDAVFLGVGTYQSMRGGLDNEDAEGVFDALPFLIANTKQIMGFGETTNEPYVSMEGKRVVVLGGGDTAMDCVRTSVRQGAAHVTCAYRRDEENMPGSRREVKNAREEGVEFQFNVQPLGIDVNANGKVSGVKMVRTKMGEPDAKGRRRAEIIAGSEHVVPADAVIMAFGFRPHRMEWLAKHSVELDSQGRIIAPERSDNAFQTSNPKIFAGGDIVRGSDLVVTAIAEGRQAADGIMNYLEV
;
A
#
# COMPACT_ATOMS: atom_id res chain seq x y z
N MET A 1 -7.84 -27.37 30.39
CA MET A 1 -8.29 -28.33 29.35
C MET A 1 -7.19 -28.38 28.31
N SER A 2 -6.76 -29.57 27.86
CA SER A 2 -5.77 -29.70 26.78
C SER A 2 -6.32 -29.04 25.51
N GLN A 3 -5.52 -28.19 24.87
CA GLN A 3 -5.90 -27.49 23.63
C GLN A 3 -6.19 -28.51 22.52
N ASN A 4 -7.33 -28.40 21.83
CA ASN A 4 -7.67 -29.28 20.72
C ASN A 4 -6.86 -28.90 19.47
N VAL A 5 -5.73 -29.58 19.25
CA VAL A 5 -4.83 -29.30 18.12
C VAL A 5 -5.51 -29.60 16.75
N TYR A 6 -6.62 -30.34 16.74
CA TYR A 6 -7.37 -30.70 15.53
C TYR A 6 -8.61 -29.83 15.29
N GLN A 7 -8.74 -28.71 16.01
CA GLN A 7 -9.90 -27.83 15.92
C GLN A 7 -10.22 -27.38 14.47
N PHE A 8 -9.20 -27.26 13.61
CA PHE A 8 -9.36 -26.87 12.20
C PHE A 8 -10.16 -27.87 11.35
N ILE A 9 -10.32 -29.13 11.81
CA ILE A 9 -11.18 -30.13 11.15
C ILE A 9 -12.66 -29.79 11.38
N ASP A 10 -12.99 -29.40 12.62
CA ASP A 10 -14.36 -29.12 13.04
C ASP A 10 -14.77 -27.67 12.78
N LEU A 11 -13.81 -26.73 12.80
CA LEU A 11 -14.01 -25.31 12.51
C LEU A 11 -13.53 -24.96 11.12
N GLN A 12 -14.49 -24.63 10.25
CA GLN A 12 -14.23 -24.10 8.92
C GLN A 12 -13.67 -22.68 8.96
N ARG A 13 -12.96 -22.31 7.89
CA ARG A 13 -12.52 -20.92 7.67
C ARG A 13 -13.73 -20.00 7.56
N VAL A 14 -13.70 -18.88 8.27
CA VAL A 14 -14.72 -17.83 8.16
C VAL A 14 -14.04 -16.51 7.87
N ASP A 15 -14.36 -15.92 6.71
CA ASP A 15 -13.98 -14.56 6.37
C ASP A 15 -14.95 -13.55 7.01
N PRO A 16 -14.51 -12.30 7.26
CA PRO A 16 -15.38 -11.27 7.83
C PRO A 16 -16.59 -10.98 6.92
N PRO A 17 -17.76 -10.70 7.52
CA PRO A 17 -18.93 -10.35 6.74
C PRO A 17 -18.70 -9.02 5.99
N LYS A 18 -19.30 -8.93 4.80
CA LYS A 18 -19.25 -7.73 3.97
C LYS A 18 -20.48 -6.86 4.20
N LYS A 19 -20.28 -5.55 4.22
CA LYS A 19 -21.37 -4.59 4.20
C LYS A 19 -22.28 -4.81 2.97
N PRO A 20 -23.60 -4.57 3.08
CA PRO A 20 -24.52 -4.71 1.97
C PRO A 20 -24.09 -3.92 0.72
N LEU A 21 -24.36 -4.47 -0.47
CA LEU A 21 -23.94 -3.86 -1.74
C LEU A 21 -24.42 -2.41 -1.92
N LYS A 22 -25.64 -2.10 -1.49
CA LYS A 22 -26.22 -0.75 -1.53
C LYS A 22 -25.39 0.31 -0.79
N ILE A 23 -24.72 -0.09 0.30
CA ILE A 23 -23.82 0.78 1.08
C ILE A 23 -22.48 0.85 0.37
N ARG A 24 -21.92 -0.30 -0.03
CA ARG A 24 -20.61 -0.38 -0.69
C ARG A 24 -20.55 0.45 -1.98
N LYS A 25 -21.64 0.60 -2.72
CA LYS A 25 -21.64 1.40 -3.96
C LYS A 25 -21.64 2.91 -3.73
N ILE A 26 -21.85 3.40 -2.52
CA ILE A 26 -22.08 4.83 -2.24
C ILE A 26 -21.08 5.34 -1.20
N GLU A 27 -20.93 4.62 -0.10
CA GLU A 27 -20.11 5.06 1.02
C GLU A 27 -18.63 4.73 0.81
N PHE A 28 -17.78 5.68 1.18
CA PHE A 28 -16.33 5.52 1.26
C PHE A 28 -15.94 5.04 2.67
N VAL A 29 -16.44 3.87 3.06
CA VAL A 29 -16.16 3.22 4.35
C VAL A 29 -15.71 1.78 4.13
N GLU A 30 -14.93 1.23 5.06
CA GLU A 30 -14.43 -0.13 4.98
C GLU A 30 -15.55 -1.15 4.71
N ILE A 31 -15.36 -1.99 3.70
CA ILE A 31 -16.41 -2.91 3.24
C ILE A 31 -16.53 -4.18 4.08
N TYR A 32 -15.49 -4.52 4.86
CA TYR A 32 -15.45 -5.70 5.72
C TYR A 32 -15.64 -5.29 7.16
N GLU A 33 -16.57 -5.94 7.85
CA GLU A 33 -16.73 -5.73 9.28
C GLU A 33 -15.55 -6.35 10.05
N PRO A 34 -15.16 -5.75 11.18
CA PRO A 34 -14.16 -6.37 12.05
C PRO A 34 -14.69 -7.68 12.63
N PHE A 35 -13.78 -8.59 12.96
CA PHE A 35 -14.17 -9.78 13.71
C PHE A 35 -14.73 -9.42 15.08
N SER A 36 -15.76 -10.15 15.50
CA SER A 36 -16.14 -10.24 16.90
C SER A 36 -15.08 -11.03 17.69
N GLU A 37 -15.07 -10.87 19.01
CA GLU A 37 -14.19 -11.64 19.88
C GLU A 37 -14.34 -13.16 19.68
N GLY A 38 -15.59 -13.64 19.56
CA GLY A 38 -15.86 -15.06 19.32
C GLY A 38 -15.28 -15.55 17.99
N GLN A 39 -15.40 -14.75 16.92
CA GLN A 39 -14.81 -15.09 15.63
C GLN A 39 -13.28 -15.09 15.68
N ALA A 40 -12.66 -14.06 16.29
CA ALA A 40 -11.21 -13.98 16.41
C ALA A 40 -10.64 -15.16 17.21
N LYS A 41 -11.25 -15.50 18.35
CA LYS A 41 -10.84 -16.66 19.17
C LYS A 41 -10.98 -17.97 18.41
N ALA A 42 -12.13 -18.20 17.78
CA ALA A 42 -12.41 -19.43 17.04
C ALA A 42 -11.51 -19.60 15.80
N GLN A 43 -11.27 -18.52 15.05
CA GLN A 43 -10.40 -18.59 13.87
C GLN A 43 -8.92 -18.69 14.24
N ALA A 44 -8.49 -18.08 15.35
CA ALA A 44 -7.14 -18.27 15.88
C ALA A 44 -6.89 -19.71 16.38
N ASP A 45 -7.91 -20.38 16.91
CA ASP A 45 -7.84 -21.77 17.40
C ASP A 45 -7.56 -22.78 16.27
N ARG A 46 -7.78 -22.39 15.01
CA ARG A 46 -7.43 -23.21 13.85
C ARG A 46 -5.92 -23.34 13.65
N CYS A 47 -5.11 -22.50 14.31
CA CYS A 47 -3.66 -22.52 14.16
C CYS A 47 -3.02 -23.78 14.75
N LEU A 48 -2.24 -24.51 13.95
CA LEU A 48 -1.51 -25.71 14.37
C LEU A 48 -0.33 -25.43 15.31
N SER A 49 0.08 -24.17 15.48
CA SER A 49 1.34 -23.82 16.15
C SER A 49 2.54 -24.58 15.57
N CYS A 50 2.68 -24.56 14.23
CA CYS A 50 3.71 -25.31 13.51
C CYS A 50 5.11 -25.02 14.05
N GLY A 51 5.93 -26.08 14.22
CA GLY A 51 7.32 -25.92 14.68
C GLY A 51 8.23 -25.16 13.69
N ASN A 52 7.93 -25.25 12.38
CA ASN A 52 8.52 -24.39 11.35
C ASN A 52 7.39 -23.60 10.67
N PRO A 53 7.08 -22.39 11.14
CA PRO A 53 5.90 -21.66 10.69
C PRO A 53 6.18 -20.91 9.38
N TYR A 54 5.84 -21.52 8.25
CA TYR A 54 5.99 -20.92 6.91
C TYR A 54 5.25 -19.59 6.75
N CYS A 55 4.17 -19.37 7.51
CA CYS A 55 3.46 -18.09 7.55
C CYS A 55 4.36 -16.94 8.01
N GLU A 56 5.24 -17.16 8.99
CA GLU A 56 6.20 -16.16 9.48
C GLU A 56 7.29 -15.92 8.42
N TRP A 57 7.84 -17.00 7.86
CA TRP A 57 8.91 -16.88 6.87
C TRP A 57 8.45 -16.15 5.60
N LYS A 58 7.20 -16.34 5.19
CA LYS A 58 6.63 -15.67 4.02
C LYS A 58 6.22 -14.22 4.30
N CYS A 59 5.99 -13.85 5.56
CA CYS A 59 5.71 -12.47 5.94
C CYS A 59 7.00 -11.64 5.83
N PRO A 60 7.04 -10.53 5.07
CA PRO A 60 8.28 -9.77 4.89
C PRO A 60 8.87 -9.17 6.17
N VAL A 61 8.04 -8.95 7.19
CA VAL A 61 8.49 -8.49 8.53
C VAL A 61 8.72 -9.63 9.52
N HIS A 62 8.53 -10.88 9.09
CA HIS A 62 8.70 -12.07 9.92
C HIS A 62 7.95 -12.01 11.26
N ASN A 63 6.69 -11.55 11.21
CA ASN A 63 5.79 -11.50 12.36
C ASN A 63 5.75 -12.85 13.10
N TYR A 64 5.70 -12.82 14.43
CA TYR A 64 5.55 -14.01 15.29
C TYR A 64 4.12 -14.58 15.27
N ILE A 65 3.65 -14.99 14.09
CA ILE A 65 2.25 -15.27 13.77
C ILE A 65 1.60 -16.29 14.71
N PRO A 66 2.12 -17.52 14.89
CA PRO A 66 1.52 -18.49 15.78
C PRO A 66 1.45 -18.00 17.23
N ASN A 67 2.43 -17.20 17.67
CA ASN A 67 2.52 -16.72 19.04
C ASN A 67 1.42 -15.69 19.35
N TRP A 68 1.24 -14.67 18.51
CA TRP A 68 0.17 -13.71 18.75
C TRP A 68 -1.21 -14.28 18.39
N LEU A 69 -1.30 -15.27 17.50
CA LEU A 69 -2.55 -16.04 17.28
C LEU A 69 -2.97 -16.79 18.54
N LYS A 70 -2.01 -17.45 19.21
CA LYS A 70 -2.28 -18.11 20.50
C LYS A 70 -2.78 -17.11 21.54
N LEU A 71 -2.16 -15.95 21.66
CA LEU A 71 -2.60 -14.88 22.57
C LEU A 71 -3.99 -14.35 22.22
N ALA A 72 -4.31 -14.22 20.93
CA ALA A 72 -5.64 -13.84 20.46
C ALA A 72 -6.71 -14.89 20.83
N ASN A 73 -6.39 -16.17 20.69
CA ASN A 73 -7.25 -17.28 21.13
C ASN A 73 -7.50 -17.26 22.66
N GLU A 74 -6.47 -16.96 23.44
CA GLU A 74 -6.56 -16.80 24.90
C GLU A 74 -7.25 -15.49 25.33
N GLY A 75 -7.53 -14.56 24.40
CA GLY A 75 -8.12 -13.25 24.69
C GLY A 75 -7.15 -12.23 25.30
N ARG A 76 -5.84 -12.48 25.22
CA ARG A 76 -4.76 -11.64 25.76
C ARG A 76 -4.37 -10.54 24.77
N ILE A 77 -5.30 -9.61 24.53
CA ILE A 77 -5.22 -8.63 23.43
C ILE A 77 -3.99 -7.72 23.51
N PHE A 78 -3.65 -7.17 24.68
CA PHE A 78 -2.48 -6.29 24.83
C PHE A 78 -1.17 -7.00 24.52
N GLU A 79 -1.03 -8.24 24.97
CA GLU A 79 0.18 -9.02 24.73
C GLU A 79 0.29 -9.44 23.25
N ALA A 80 -0.85 -9.77 22.62
CA ALA A 80 -0.90 -10.05 21.19
C ALA A 80 -0.51 -8.82 20.36
N ALA A 81 -1.04 -7.64 20.70
CA ALA A 81 -0.72 -6.38 20.02
C ALA A 81 0.73 -5.97 20.24
N GLU A 82 1.27 -6.10 21.45
CA GLU A 82 2.68 -5.83 21.73
C GLU A 82 3.59 -6.70 20.86
N LEU A 83 3.32 -8.01 20.80
CA LEU A 83 4.09 -8.95 20.01
C LEU A 83 3.97 -8.70 18.49
N SER A 84 2.78 -8.32 18.02
CA SER A 84 2.55 -7.91 16.63
C SER A 84 3.35 -6.64 16.30
N HIS A 85 3.47 -5.71 17.24
CA HIS A 85 4.19 -4.46 17.07
C HIS A 85 5.72 -4.57 17.16
N GLN A 86 6.25 -5.64 17.73
CA GLN A 86 7.69 -5.86 17.82
C GLN A 86 8.35 -5.97 16.44
N THR A 87 7.65 -6.54 15.47
CA THR A 87 8.16 -6.83 14.12
C THR A 87 7.49 -5.96 13.05
N ASN A 88 6.25 -5.52 13.28
CA ASN A 88 5.51 -4.66 12.35
C ASN A 88 5.21 -3.29 12.95
N THR A 89 5.58 -2.23 12.23
CA THR A 89 5.28 -0.86 12.64
C THR A 89 3.79 -0.50 12.47
N LEU A 90 3.11 -1.08 11.47
CA LEU A 90 1.71 -0.78 11.11
C LEU A 90 0.87 -2.06 10.92
N PRO A 91 0.76 -2.94 11.93
CA PRO A 91 0.04 -4.21 11.83
C PRO A 91 -1.46 -4.04 11.58
N GLU A 92 -2.10 -3.00 12.12
CA GLU A 92 -3.50 -2.67 11.82
C GLU A 92 -3.71 -2.31 10.35
N VAL A 93 -2.69 -1.73 9.68
CA VAL A 93 -2.73 -1.45 8.25
C VAL A 93 -2.46 -2.72 7.46
N CYS A 94 -1.41 -3.47 7.83
CA CYS A 94 -1.01 -4.70 7.14
C CYS A 94 -2.12 -5.76 7.15
N GLY A 95 -2.83 -5.91 8.27
CA GLY A 95 -3.98 -6.81 8.38
C GLY A 95 -5.12 -6.48 7.39
N ARG A 96 -5.22 -5.23 6.94
CA ARG A 96 -6.22 -4.77 5.96
C ARG A 96 -5.75 -4.93 4.51
N VAL A 97 -4.53 -4.47 4.23
CA VAL A 97 -4.09 -4.19 2.85
C VAL A 97 -3.09 -5.21 2.29
N CYS A 98 -2.46 -6.05 3.12
CA CYS A 98 -1.56 -7.09 2.60
C CYS A 98 -2.33 -8.07 1.69
N PRO A 99 -1.72 -8.56 0.60
CA PRO A 99 -2.26 -9.67 -0.17
C PRO A 99 -1.94 -10.99 0.55
N GLN A 100 -2.69 -11.31 1.61
CA GLN A 100 -2.35 -12.46 2.47
C GLN A 100 -2.33 -13.80 1.69
N ASP A 101 -3.14 -13.91 0.63
CA ASP A 101 -3.18 -15.04 -0.30
C ASP A 101 -1.85 -15.30 -1.04
N ARG A 102 -1.01 -14.27 -1.16
CA ARG A 102 0.34 -14.36 -1.75
C ARG A 102 1.45 -14.37 -0.70
N LEU A 103 1.08 -14.14 0.56
CA LEU A 103 1.98 -14.01 1.70
C LEU A 103 1.67 -15.08 2.76
N CYS A 104 1.41 -14.64 4.00
CA CYS A 104 1.31 -15.49 5.18
C CYS A 104 0.20 -16.55 5.09
N GLU A 105 -0.99 -16.20 4.58
CA GLU A 105 -2.11 -17.15 4.43
C GLU A 105 -1.88 -18.10 3.27
N GLY A 106 -1.31 -17.61 2.16
CA GLY A 106 -0.94 -18.46 1.02
C GLY A 106 0.14 -19.50 1.33
N SER A 107 0.94 -19.29 2.38
CA SER A 107 1.94 -20.25 2.88
C SER A 107 1.52 -20.96 4.16
N CYS A 108 0.27 -20.80 4.60
CA CYS A 108 -0.24 -21.53 5.75
C CYS A 108 -0.35 -23.02 5.42
N THR A 109 0.15 -23.90 6.29
CA THR A 109 0.08 -25.36 6.13
C THR A 109 -1.34 -25.89 5.91
N LEU A 110 -2.35 -25.19 6.42
CA LEU A 110 -3.76 -25.58 6.27
C LEU A 110 -4.39 -25.13 4.94
N ASN A 111 -3.72 -24.31 4.14
CA ASN A 111 -4.35 -23.58 3.05
C ASN A 111 -4.99 -24.49 1.99
N ASP A 112 -4.27 -25.53 1.56
CA ASP A 112 -4.65 -26.32 0.39
C ASP A 112 -5.89 -27.20 0.64
N GLU A 113 -6.05 -27.75 1.85
CA GLU A 113 -7.13 -28.70 2.18
C GLU A 113 -8.23 -28.11 3.07
N PHE A 114 -7.86 -27.29 4.06
CA PHE A 114 -8.78 -26.80 5.09
C PHE A 114 -9.04 -25.29 5.01
N GLY A 115 -8.34 -24.60 4.12
CA GLY A 115 -8.31 -23.13 4.06
C GLY A 115 -7.49 -22.53 5.20
N ALA A 116 -6.62 -21.57 4.84
CA ALA A 116 -5.67 -20.97 5.78
C ALA A 116 -6.35 -20.36 7.02
N VAL A 117 -5.58 -20.22 8.10
CA VAL A 117 -5.96 -19.34 9.21
C VAL A 117 -6.16 -17.91 8.68
N THR A 118 -7.16 -17.18 9.15
CA THR A 118 -7.46 -15.80 8.74
C THR A 118 -6.52 -14.78 9.41
N ILE A 119 -5.22 -14.99 9.20
CA ILE A 119 -4.10 -14.25 9.84
C ILE A 119 -4.31 -12.74 9.72
N GLY A 120 -4.60 -12.21 8.53
CA GLY A 120 -4.73 -10.76 8.33
C GLY A 120 -5.91 -10.16 9.11
N ASN A 121 -7.04 -10.88 9.16
CA ASN A 121 -8.22 -10.41 9.90
C ASN A 121 -8.01 -10.46 11.42
N ILE A 122 -7.26 -11.45 11.92
CA ILE A 122 -6.92 -11.53 13.33
C ILE A 122 -5.87 -10.46 13.70
N GLU A 123 -4.87 -10.21 12.85
CA GLU A 123 -3.90 -9.10 13.01
C GLU A 123 -4.63 -7.74 13.08
N ARG A 124 -5.60 -7.52 12.19
CA ARG A 124 -6.49 -6.35 12.25
C ARG A 124 -7.22 -6.30 13.60
N TYR A 125 -7.89 -7.38 13.99
CA TYR A 125 -8.71 -7.43 15.20
C TYR A 125 -7.91 -7.12 16.46
N ILE A 126 -6.76 -7.78 16.68
CA ILE A 126 -5.99 -7.61 17.92
C ILE A 126 -5.50 -6.17 18.06
N ASN A 127 -5.06 -5.53 16.98
CA ASN A 127 -4.51 -4.18 17.02
C ASN A 127 -5.62 -3.13 17.14
N ASP A 128 -6.70 -3.25 16.36
CA ASP A 128 -7.87 -2.38 16.50
C ASP A 128 -8.43 -2.43 17.94
N LYS A 129 -8.58 -3.64 18.48
CA LYS A 129 -9.10 -3.85 19.84
C LYS A 129 -8.15 -3.34 20.92
N ALA A 130 -6.84 -3.51 20.75
CA ALA A 130 -5.86 -2.95 21.67
C ALA A 130 -5.96 -1.42 21.72
N PHE A 131 -6.10 -0.74 20.57
CA PHE A 131 -6.29 0.71 20.56
C PHE A 131 -7.57 1.16 21.25
N GLU A 132 -8.69 0.46 21.03
CA GLU A 132 -9.96 0.72 21.74
C GLU A 132 -9.80 0.59 23.26
N MET A 133 -9.01 -0.37 23.71
CA MET A 133 -8.71 -0.62 25.12
C MET A 133 -7.64 0.34 25.69
N GLY A 134 -7.11 1.26 24.87
CA GLY A 134 -6.15 2.28 25.31
C GLY A 134 -4.68 1.87 25.22
N TRP A 135 -4.35 0.80 24.50
CA TRP A 135 -2.95 0.39 24.29
C TRP A 135 -2.13 1.52 23.65
N ARG A 136 -0.90 1.68 24.15
CA ARG A 136 0.14 2.54 23.61
C ARG A 136 1.49 1.82 23.76
N PRO A 137 2.45 2.02 22.84
CA PRO A 137 3.81 1.53 23.01
C PRO A 137 4.41 2.04 24.32
N ASP A 138 5.07 1.15 25.07
CA ASP A 138 5.81 1.54 26.27
C ASP A 138 7.17 2.14 25.89
N MET A 139 7.36 3.41 26.22
CA MET A 139 8.59 4.18 25.97
C MET A 139 9.41 4.42 27.25
N THR A 140 8.99 3.89 28.40
CA THR A 140 9.60 4.20 29.71
C THR A 140 11.04 3.72 29.84
N GLY A 141 11.41 2.66 29.13
CA GLY A 141 12.78 2.10 29.12
C GLY A 141 13.73 2.74 28.10
N VAL A 142 13.24 3.65 27.25
CA VAL A 142 14.03 4.19 26.13
C VAL A 142 14.99 5.27 26.62
N ARG A 143 16.29 5.05 26.41
CA ARG A 143 17.36 6.01 26.73
C ARG A 143 17.61 6.91 25.53
N GLN A 144 17.40 8.21 25.70
CA GLN A 144 17.64 9.18 24.63
C GLN A 144 19.14 9.33 24.34
N THR A 145 19.47 9.37 23.06
CA THR A 145 20.79 9.72 22.53
C THR A 145 20.83 11.22 22.22
N ASP A 146 22.00 11.74 21.84
CA ASP A 146 22.13 13.09 21.28
C ASP A 146 21.90 13.13 19.75
N LYS A 147 21.64 11.97 19.13
CA LYS A 147 21.53 11.83 17.67
C LYS A 147 20.16 12.23 17.15
N ARG A 148 20.16 12.86 15.98
CA ARG A 148 18.96 13.32 15.26
C ARG A 148 18.99 12.86 13.82
N VAL A 149 17.86 12.34 13.33
CA VAL A 149 17.71 11.85 11.95
C VAL A 149 16.51 12.52 11.28
N ALA A 150 16.74 13.07 10.09
CA ALA A 150 15.67 13.57 9.24
C ALA A 150 15.13 12.43 8.37
N VAL A 151 13.82 12.22 8.39
CA VAL A 151 13.12 11.20 7.61
C VAL A 151 12.26 11.92 6.57
N ILE A 152 12.56 11.75 5.29
CA ILE A 152 11.85 12.43 4.20
C ILE A 152 10.81 11.47 3.62
N GLY A 153 9.53 11.80 3.81
CA GLY A 153 8.37 11.00 3.45
C GLY A 153 7.78 10.27 4.65
N ALA A 154 6.53 10.53 4.97
CA ALA A 154 5.73 9.88 6.00
C ALA A 154 4.93 8.68 5.44
N GLY A 155 5.43 8.02 4.39
CA GLY A 155 4.92 6.75 3.91
C GLY A 155 5.32 5.57 4.81
N PRO A 156 4.94 4.32 4.46
CA PRO A 156 5.22 3.15 5.29
C PRO A 156 6.70 3.00 5.66
N ALA A 157 7.63 3.19 4.72
CA ALA A 157 9.07 3.07 4.97
C ALA A 157 9.60 4.15 5.93
N GLY A 158 9.23 5.42 5.73
CA GLY A 158 9.67 6.50 6.61
C GLY A 158 9.08 6.39 8.01
N LEU A 159 7.80 6.02 8.13
CA LEU A 159 7.16 5.75 9.42
C LEU A 159 7.83 4.58 10.16
N ALA A 160 8.19 3.51 9.44
CA ALA A 160 8.89 2.37 10.01
C ALA A 160 10.32 2.69 10.45
N CYS A 161 11.03 3.49 9.66
CA CYS A 161 12.34 4.01 10.04
C CYS A 161 12.25 4.86 11.32
N ALA A 162 11.32 5.82 11.35
CA ALA A 162 11.13 6.70 12.51
C ALA A 162 10.72 5.96 13.78
N ASP A 163 9.86 4.94 13.67
CA ASP A 163 9.44 4.06 14.78
C ASP A 163 10.63 3.34 15.41
N VAL A 164 11.47 2.68 14.60
CA VAL A 164 12.65 1.95 15.10
C VAL A 164 13.68 2.90 15.70
N LEU A 165 13.98 4.02 15.03
CA LEU A 165 14.91 5.02 15.55
C LEU A 165 14.47 5.57 16.92
N THR A 166 13.18 5.91 17.03
CA THR A 166 12.62 6.49 18.27
C THR A 166 12.63 5.49 19.42
N ARG A 167 12.35 4.20 19.15
CA ARG A 167 12.43 3.13 20.16
C ARG A 167 13.84 2.88 20.68
N ASN A 168 14.86 3.28 19.92
CA ASN A 168 16.27 3.19 20.31
C ASN A 168 16.85 4.56 20.75
N GLY A 169 15.98 5.55 21.01
CA GLY A 169 16.39 6.82 21.59
C GLY A 169 17.03 7.81 20.60
N VAL A 170 16.97 7.55 19.30
CA VAL A 170 17.37 8.50 18.26
C VAL A 170 16.18 9.41 17.94
N LYS A 171 16.40 10.74 17.92
CA LYS A 171 15.34 11.70 17.65
C LYS A 171 15.02 11.74 16.15
N ALA A 172 13.92 11.10 15.77
CA ALA A 172 13.39 11.15 14.40
C ALA A 172 12.52 12.39 14.16
N VAL A 173 12.80 13.11 13.08
CA VAL A 173 11.96 14.21 12.56
C VAL A 173 11.53 13.87 11.13
N VAL A 174 10.22 13.68 10.94
CA VAL A 174 9.63 13.25 9.67
C VAL A 174 9.08 14.46 8.92
N PHE A 175 9.53 14.65 7.68
CA PHE A 175 9.09 15.69 6.76
C PHE A 175 8.18 15.08 5.70
N ASP A 176 6.99 15.64 5.49
CA ASP A 176 6.09 15.19 4.44
C ASP A 176 5.34 16.37 3.80
N ARG A 177 5.19 16.31 2.47
CA ARG A 177 4.51 17.35 1.69
C ARG A 177 3.00 17.37 1.89
N HIS A 178 2.42 16.27 2.35
CA HIS A 178 0.98 16.13 2.55
C HIS A 178 0.56 16.62 3.95
N PRO A 179 -0.72 16.99 4.13
CA PRO A 179 -1.24 17.48 5.41
C PRO A 179 -1.45 16.39 6.47
N GLU A 180 -1.28 15.12 6.12
CA GLU A 180 -1.42 13.98 7.03
C GLU A 180 -0.39 12.90 6.68
N ILE A 181 0.03 12.09 7.65
CA ILE A 181 0.99 10.99 7.44
C ILE A 181 0.37 9.85 6.64
N GLY A 182 1.18 8.87 6.26
CA GLY A 182 0.78 7.62 5.63
C GLY A 182 1.08 7.57 4.13
N GLY A 183 1.42 8.69 3.50
CA GLY A 183 1.64 8.77 2.06
C GLY A 183 0.48 8.14 1.28
N LEU A 184 0.77 7.14 0.46
CA LEU A 184 -0.27 6.44 -0.30
C LEU A 184 -1.23 5.60 0.54
N LEU A 185 -0.93 5.26 1.80
CA LEU A 185 -1.90 4.62 2.70
C LEU A 185 -3.09 5.57 2.95
N THR A 186 -2.78 6.84 3.17
CA THR A 186 -3.78 7.87 3.43
C THR A 186 -4.41 8.32 2.12
N PHE A 187 -3.62 8.81 1.16
CA PHE A 187 -4.17 9.50 -0.01
C PHE A 187 -4.39 8.62 -1.24
N GLY A 188 -3.70 7.50 -1.36
CA GLY A 188 -3.78 6.62 -2.53
C GLY A 188 -4.80 5.49 -2.37
N ILE A 189 -4.66 4.68 -1.32
CA ILE A 189 -5.57 3.57 -1.02
C ILE A 189 -6.91 4.17 -0.55
N PRO A 190 -8.05 3.83 -1.16
CA PRO A 190 -9.33 4.43 -0.76
C PRO A 190 -9.81 3.99 0.64
N ALA A 191 -10.66 4.80 1.26
CA ALA A 191 -11.22 4.54 2.59
C ALA A 191 -12.01 3.22 2.67
N PHE A 192 -12.60 2.77 1.56
CA PHE A 192 -13.30 1.48 1.51
C PHE A 192 -12.41 0.24 1.64
N LYS A 193 -11.08 0.41 1.64
CA LYS A 193 -10.06 -0.62 1.94
C LYS A 193 -9.34 -0.35 3.27
N LEU A 194 -9.13 0.93 3.61
CA LEU A 194 -8.39 1.37 4.79
C LEU A 194 -8.96 2.71 5.26
N GLU A 195 -9.71 2.69 6.37
CA GLU A 195 -10.24 3.90 7.01
C GLU A 195 -9.12 4.89 7.34
N LYS A 196 -9.40 6.19 7.19
CA LYS A 196 -8.37 7.24 7.29
C LYS A 196 -8.03 7.58 8.74
N GLU A 197 -8.98 7.37 9.65
CA GLU A 197 -8.80 7.51 11.09
C GLU A 197 -7.71 6.58 11.62
N VAL A 198 -7.43 5.45 10.95
CA VAL A 198 -6.33 4.55 11.30
C VAL A 198 -4.99 5.31 11.25
N MET A 199 -4.78 6.11 10.21
CA MET A 199 -3.54 6.87 10.04
C MET A 199 -3.48 8.09 10.96
N THR A 200 -4.59 8.77 11.18
CA THR A 200 -4.67 9.87 12.15
C THR A 200 -4.36 9.39 13.57
N ARG A 201 -4.96 8.27 14.00
CA ARG A 201 -4.66 7.64 15.30
C ARG A 201 -3.19 7.22 15.38
N ARG A 202 -2.65 6.66 14.31
CA ARG A 202 -1.23 6.28 14.25
C ARG A 202 -0.31 7.49 14.41
N ARG A 203 -0.64 8.64 13.81
CA ARG A 203 0.11 9.89 14.02
C ARG A 203 0.09 10.31 15.48
N GLU A 204 -1.06 10.26 16.13
CA GLU A 204 -1.18 10.58 17.56
C GLU A 204 -0.28 9.69 18.43
N ILE A 205 -0.31 8.38 18.17
CA ILE A 205 0.54 7.40 18.88
C ILE A 205 2.03 7.72 18.67
N PHE A 206 2.45 7.91 17.42
CA PHE A 206 3.84 8.21 17.08
C PHE A 206 4.32 9.56 17.60
N THR A 207 3.45 10.57 17.60
CA THR A 207 3.74 11.85 18.24
C THR A 207 3.93 11.68 19.74
N GLY A 208 3.09 10.86 20.39
CA GLY A 208 3.22 10.50 21.81
C GLY A 208 4.49 9.72 22.14
N MET A 209 5.03 8.95 21.19
CA MET A 209 6.35 8.30 21.33
C MET A 209 7.53 9.27 21.24
N GLY A 210 7.31 10.47 20.68
CA GLY A 210 8.34 11.49 20.50
C GLY A 210 8.78 11.73 19.06
N ILE A 211 8.17 11.07 18.07
CA ILE A 211 8.39 11.36 16.64
C ILE A 211 7.84 12.76 16.34
N GLU A 212 8.65 13.60 15.72
CA GLU A 212 8.23 14.94 15.31
C GLU A 212 7.80 14.93 13.84
N PHE A 213 6.62 15.48 13.53
CA PHE A 213 6.10 15.55 12.16
C PHE A 213 6.08 17.00 11.66
N LYS A 214 6.79 17.26 10.55
CA LYS A 214 6.77 18.49 9.74
C LYS A 214 5.95 18.22 8.48
N LEU A 215 4.63 18.30 8.63
CA LEU A 215 3.68 18.10 7.53
C LEU A 215 3.56 19.36 6.67
N ASN A 216 2.97 19.24 5.47
CA ASN A 216 2.93 20.31 4.47
C ASN A 216 4.31 20.91 4.16
N THR A 217 5.36 20.08 4.19
CA THR A 217 6.75 20.50 3.95
C THR A 217 7.37 19.64 2.86
N GLU A 218 7.61 20.24 1.69
CA GLU A 218 8.22 19.57 0.54
C GLU A 218 9.73 19.82 0.50
N VAL A 219 10.52 18.76 0.70
CA VAL A 219 11.99 18.85 0.61
C VAL A 219 12.42 19.08 -0.85
N GLY A 220 13.36 20.00 -1.04
CA GLY A 220 13.77 20.55 -2.33
C GLY A 220 13.03 21.83 -2.71
N ARG A 221 11.90 22.14 -2.04
CA ARG A 221 11.11 23.35 -2.27
C ARG A 221 11.06 24.25 -1.03
N ASP A 222 10.49 23.74 0.06
CA ASP A 222 10.27 24.49 1.30
C ASP A 222 11.48 24.39 2.24
N VAL A 223 12.15 23.24 2.24
CA VAL A 223 13.40 22.97 2.99
C VAL A 223 14.40 22.32 2.04
N GLN A 224 15.67 22.70 2.09
CA GLN A 224 16.69 22.14 1.19
C GLN A 224 17.38 20.93 1.84
N LEU A 225 17.78 19.94 1.02
CA LEU A 225 18.52 18.79 1.53
C LEU A 225 19.88 19.19 2.14
N ASP A 226 20.51 20.25 1.63
CA ASP A 226 21.76 20.79 2.21
C ASP A 226 21.59 21.16 3.68
N ASP A 227 20.49 21.83 4.02
CA ASP A 227 20.19 22.25 5.40
C ASP A 227 19.98 21.02 6.28
N LEU A 228 19.23 20.03 5.80
CA LEU A 228 19.00 18.78 6.53
C LEU A 228 20.30 18.01 6.77
N LEU A 229 21.22 17.96 5.80
CA LEU A 229 22.51 17.29 5.97
C LEU A 229 23.44 18.00 6.96
N GLN A 230 23.27 19.31 7.16
CA GLN A 230 23.99 20.09 8.15
C GLN A 230 23.40 19.93 9.56
N GLU A 231 22.07 19.95 9.67
CA GLU A 231 21.36 19.95 10.95
C GLU A 231 21.16 18.57 11.58
N TYR A 232 21.20 17.50 10.77
CA TYR A 232 20.95 16.13 11.20
C TYR A 232 22.16 15.22 11.00
N ASP A 233 22.28 14.20 11.84
CA ASP A 233 23.38 13.24 11.82
C ASP A 233 23.25 12.22 10.67
N ALA A 234 22.02 11.94 10.24
CA ALA A 234 21.72 11.17 9.03
C ALA A 234 20.37 11.59 8.43
N VAL A 235 20.15 11.22 7.18
CA VAL A 235 18.91 11.44 6.44
C VAL A 235 18.40 10.12 5.86
N PHE A 236 17.12 9.82 6.05
CA PHE A 236 16.44 8.69 5.41
C PHE A 236 15.48 9.17 4.32
N LEU A 237 15.51 8.54 3.15
CA LEU A 237 14.66 8.83 2.00
C LEU A 237 13.59 7.74 1.81
N GLY A 238 12.36 8.05 2.22
CA GLY A 238 11.16 7.22 2.07
C GLY A 238 10.11 7.83 1.15
N VAL A 239 10.56 8.48 0.07
CA VAL A 239 9.74 9.34 -0.80
C VAL A 239 8.83 8.61 -1.81
N GLY A 240 8.95 7.29 -1.91
CA GLY A 240 8.13 6.45 -2.78
C GLY A 240 8.22 6.76 -4.29
N THR A 241 7.24 6.28 -5.04
CA THR A 241 7.16 6.47 -6.51
C THR A 241 5.83 7.15 -6.88
N TYR A 242 5.92 8.34 -7.49
CA TYR A 242 4.75 9.19 -7.76
C TYR A 242 4.58 9.53 -9.25
N GLN A 243 5.55 9.20 -10.11
CA GLN A 243 5.44 9.49 -11.54
C GLN A 243 4.60 8.42 -12.23
N SER A 244 3.46 8.79 -12.81
CA SER A 244 2.60 7.89 -13.58
C SER A 244 3.31 7.35 -14.83
N MET A 245 3.17 6.05 -15.09
CA MET A 245 3.60 5.47 -16.36
C MET A 245 2.61 5.83 -17.48
N ARG A 246 3.13 6.32 -18.60
CA ARG A 246 2.36 6.66 -19.80
C ARG A 246 2.47 5.55 -20.87
N GLY A 247 1.46 5.52 -21.74
CA GLY A 247 1.35 4.52 -22.81
C GLY A 247 1.99 4.95 -24.13
N GLY A 248 2.25 6.25 -24.31
CA GLY A 248 2.60 6.83 -25.60
C GLY A 248 1.43 6.73 -26.58
N LEU A 249 0.20 6.90 -26.08
CA LEU A 249 -1.01 6.78 -26.88
C LEU A 249 -1.33 8.12 -27.55
N ASP A 250 -1.87 8.06 -28.77
CA ASP A 250 -2.40 9.27 -29.41
C ASP A 250 -3.49 9.89 -28.51
N ASN A 251 -3.41 11.21 -28.31
CA ASN A 251 -4.29 12.00 -27.46
C ASN A 251 -4.29 11.61 -25.96
N GLU A 252 -3.18 11.05 -25.44
CA GLU A 252 -3.08 10.67 -24.02
C GLU A 252 -3.15 11.83 -23.01
N ASP A 253 -3.02 13.07 -23.48
CA ASP A 253 -3.15 14.29 -22.66
C ASP A 253 -4.45 15.08 -22.94
N ALA A 254 -5.41 14.46 -23.65
CA ALA A 254 -6.69 15.10 -23.95
C ALA A 254 -7.54 15.38 -22.70
N GLU A 255 -8.42 16.38 -22.78
CA GLU A 255 -9.36 16.66 -21.69
C GLU A 255 -10.27 15.44 -21.44
N GLY A 256 -10.30 14.96 -20.21
CA GLY A 256 -11.02 13.74 -19.82
C GLY A 256 -10.12 12.51 -19.67
N VAL A 257 -8.82 12.62 -19.95
CA VAL A 257 -7.81 11.61 -19.58
C VAL A 257 -7.16 12.00 -18.25
N PHE A 258 -7.09 11.04 -17.32
CA PHE A 258 -6.58 11.25 -15.97
C PHE A 258 -5.55 10.20 -15.62
N ASP A 259 -4.53 10.61 -14.87
CA ASP A 259 -3.65 9.67 -14.19
C ASP A 259 -4.33 9.12 -12.93
N ALA A 260 -4.17 7.82 -12.67
CA ALA A 260 -4.81 7.15 -11.54
C ALA A 260 -4.46 7.77 -10.18
N LEU A 261 -3.18 8.10 -9.94
CA LEU A 261 -2.77 8.55 -8.62
C LEU A 261 -3.28 9.95 -8.27
N PRO A 262 -3.13 10.98 -9.14
CA PRO A 262 -3.80 12.27 -8.92
C PRO A 262 -5.31 12.15 -8.73
N PHE A 263 -5.99 11.28 -9.50
CA PHE A 263 -7.42 11.03 -9.33
C PHE A 263 -7.77 10.50 -7.93
N LEU A 264 -7.04 9.49 -7.45
CA LEU A 264 -7.28 8.88 -6.13
C LEU A 264 -6.93 9.85 -4.98
N ILE A 265 -5.81 10.57 -5.10
CA ILE A 265 -5.38 11.56 -4.10
C ILE A 265 -6.41 12.68 -3.97
N ALA A 266 -6.83 13.25 -5.09
CA ALA A 266 -7.82 14.33 -5.11
C ALA A 266 -9.16 13.88 -4.51
N ASN A 267 -9.63 12.67 -4.85
CA ASN A 267 -10.83 12.11 -4.24
C ASN A 267 -10.69 11.97 -2.72
N THR A 268 -9.56 11.45 -2.23
CA THR A 268 -9.35 11.28 -0.80
C THR A 268 -9.26 12.61 -0.06
N LYS A 269 -8.56 13.60 -0.61
CA LYS A 269 -8.49 14.95 -0.04
C LYS A 269 -9.86 15.60 0.07
N GLN A 270 -10.72 15.40 -0.93
CA GLN A 270 -12.10 15.87 -0.91
C GLN A 270 -12.91 15.21 0.22
N ILE A 271 -12.80 13.88 0.37
CA ILE A 271 -13.49 13.12 1.44
C ILE A 271 -13.02 13.56 2.83
N MET A 272 -11.72 13.80 2.99
CA MET A 272 -11.12 14.22 4.26
C MET A 272 -11.31 15.72 4.56
N GLY A 273 -11.92 16.49 3.67
CA GLY A 273 -12.15 17.93 3.86
C GLY A 273 -10.89 18.80 3.72
N PHE A 274 -9.83 18.30 3.10
CA PHE A 274 -8.64 19.11 2.78
C PHE A 274 -8.85 20.03 1.57
N GLY A 275 -9.93 19.82 0.81
CA GLY A 275 -10.26 20.60 -0.38
C GLY A 275 -9.41 20.25 -1.60
N GLU A 276 -9.66 20.97 -2.69
CA GLU A 276 -8.92 20.85 -3.94
C GLU A 276 -7.78 21.87 -4.02
N THR A 277 -6.76 21.55 -4.80
CA THR A 277 -5.70 22.51 -5.14
C THR A 277 -5.63 22.68 -6.64
N THR A 278 -5.05 23.78 -7.11
CA THR A 278 -4.85 24.01 -8.56
C THR A 278 -4.09 22.87 -9.24
N ASN A 279 -3.18 22.21 -8.53
CA ASN A 279 -2.36 21.12 -9.06
C ASN A 279 -3.01 19.73 -8.88
N GLU A 280 -4.03 19.60 -8.03
CA GLU A 280 -4.73 18.36 -7.74
C GLU A 280 -6.25 18.64 -7.65
N PRO A 281 -6.89 18.97 -8.78
CA PRO A 281 -8.31 19.29 -8.82
C PRO A 281 -9.16 18.04 -8.58
N TYR A 282 -10.32 18.21 -7.93
CA TYR A 282 -11.28 17.11 -7.81
C TYR A 282 -11.90 16.80 -9.17
N VAL A 283 -11.97 15.51 -9.51
CA VAL A 283 -12.57 15.05 -10.77
C VAL A 283 -13.79 14.20 -10.47
N SER A 284 -14.97 14.73 -10.76
CA SER A 284 -16.23 13.97 -10.66
C SER A 284 -16.39 12.97 -11.81
N MET A 285 -16.80 11.75 -11.48
CA MET A 285 -17.21 10.73 -12.46
C MET A 285 -18.72 10.62 -12.62
N GLU A 286 -19.50 11.48 -11.96
CA GLU A 286 -20.96 11.42 -11.97
C GLU A 286 -21.54 11.43 -13.39
N GLY A 287 -22.38 10.44 -13.70
CA GLY A 287 -23.05 10.31 -14.99
C GLY A 287 -22.15 9.93 -16.18
N LYS A 288 -20.84 9.73 -15.98
CA LYS A 288 -19.88 9.45 -17.06
C LYS A 288 -19.74 7.96 -17.35
N ARG A 289 -19.38 7.62 -18.59
CA ARG A 289 -18.81 6.32 -18.98
C ARG A 289 -17.31 6.35 -18.74
N VAL A 290 -16.84 5.62 -17.74
CA VAL A 290 -15.44 5.62 -17.32
C VAL A 290 -14.74 4.36 -17.83
N VAL A 291 -13.59 4.53 -18.48
CA VAL A 291 -12.70 3.42 -18.86
C VAL A 291 -11.40 3.53 -18.07
N VAL A 292 -11.10 2.53 -17.25
CA VAL A 292 -9.83 2.43 -16.52
C VAL A 292 -8.90 1.47 -17.25
N LEU A 293 -7.73 1.96 -17.63
CA LEU A 293 -6.71 1.21 -18.38
C LEU A 293 -5.68 0.62 -17.40
N GLY A 294 -5.77 -0.68 -17.13
CA GLY A 294 -4.90 -1.36 -16.18
C GLY A 294 -5.57 -2.56 -15.51
N GLY A 295 -4.82 -3.28 -14.69
CA GLY A 295 -5.35 -4.45 -13.96
C GLY A 295 -4.70 -4.70 -12.59
N GLY A 296 -3.93 -3.74 -12.07
CA GLY A 296 -3.36 -3.81 -10.72
C GLY A 296 -4.34 -3.31 -9.65
N ASP A 297 -3.90 -3.32 -8.39
CA ASP A 297 -4.72 -2.80 -7.28
C ASP A 297 -5.09 -1.32 -7.46
N THR A 298 -4.20 -0.51 -8.03
CA THR A 298 -4.52 0.87 -8.41
C THR A 298 -5.70 0.96 -9.39
N ALA A 299 -5.78 0.06 -10.37
CA ALA A 299 -6.91 0.03 -11.30
C ALA A 299 -8.20 -0.36 -10.57
N MET A 300 -8.12 -1.31 -9.64
CA MET A 300 -9.26 -1.71 -8.80
C MET A 300 -9.74 -0.56 -7.92
N ASP A 301 -8.82 0.21 -7.36
CA ASP A 301 -9.13 1.37 -6.55
C ASP A 301 -9.77 2.48 -7.39
N CYS A 302 -9.31 2.70 -8.62
CA CYS A 302 -9.91 3.64 -9.56
C CYS A 302 -11.34 3.24 -9.92
N VAL A 303 -11.58 2.01 -10.41
CA VAL A 303 -12.93 1.59 -10.85
C VAL A 303 -13.93 1.64 -9.71
N ARG A 304 -13.54 1.22 -8.50
CA ARG A 304 -14.41 1.20 -7.32
C ARG A 304 -14.68 2.61 -6.77
N THR A 305 -13.73 3.53 -6.93
CA THR A 305 -13.93 4.96 -6.66
C THR A 305 -14.88 5.59 -7.67
N SER A 306 -14.72 5.31 -8.97
CA SER A 306 -15.62 5.81 -10.01
C SER A 306 -17.07 5.34 -9.82
N VAL A 307 -17.27 4.09 -9.39
CA VAL A 307 -18.62 3.59 -9.03
C VAL A 307 -19.23 4.43 -7.90
N ARG A 308 -18.46 4.72 -6.84
CA ARG A 308 -18.92 5.51 -5.68
C ARG A 308 -19.17 6.98 -6.00
N GLN A 309 -18.46 7.53 -6.98
CA GLN A 309 -18.70 8.87 -7.51
C GLN A 309 -19.90 8.95 -8.48
N GLY A 310 -20.67 7.87 -8.66
CA GLY A 310 -21.90 7.90 -9.46
C GLY A 310 -21.67 7.79 -10.97
N ALA A 311 -20.58 7.16 -11.41
CA ALA A 311 -20.39 6.86 -12.83
C ALA A 311 -21.56 6.05 -13.41
N ALA A 312 -21.99 6.41 -14.62
CA ALA A 312 -23.07 5.72 -15.31
C ALA A 312 -22.64 4.32 -15.76
N HIS A 313 -21.38 4.17 -16.17
CA HIS A 313 -20.77 2.91 -16.55
C HIS A 313 -19.29 2.91 -16.20
N VAL A 314 -18.75 1.80 -15.71
CA VAL A 314 -17.33 1.66 -15.40
C VAL A 314 -16.77 0.39 -16.02
N THR A 315 -15.80 0.56 -16.90
CA THR A 315 -15.10 -0.54 -17.58
C THR A 315 -13.66 -0.61 -17.11
N CYS A 316 -13.22 -1.79 -16.66
CA CYS A 316 -11.82 -2.11 -16.45
C CYS A 316 -11.28 -2.81 -17.70
N ALA A 317 -10.35 -2.18 -18.43
CA ALA A 317 -9.73 -2.73 -19.63
C ALA A 317 -8.32 -3.24 -19.32
N TYR A 318 -8.08 -4.53 -19.57
CA TYR A 318 -6.81 -5.19 -19.27
C TYR A 318 -6.30 -6.05 -20.43
N ARG A 319 -5.00 -5.89 -20.74
CA ARG A 319 -4.35 -6.51 -21.92
C ARG A 319 -4.08 -8.00 -21.83
N ARG A 320 -4.26 -8.62 -20.66
CA ARG A 320 -4.09 -10.07 -20.44
C ARG A 320 -5.41 -10.68 -19.99
N ASP A 321 -5.43 -11.99 -19.83
CA ASP A 321 -6.56 -12.71 -19.25
C ASP A 321 -6.75 -12.41 -17.74
N GLU A 322 -7.87 -12.89 -17.19
CA GLU A 322 -8.22 -12.70 -15.79
C GLU A 322 -7.25 -13.41 -14.83
N GLU A 323 -6.76 -14.60 -15.20
CA GLU A 323 -5.84 -15.38 -14.37
C GLU A 323 -4.52 -14.65 -14.13
N ASN A 324 -4.04 -13.91 -15.13
CA ASN A 324 -2.82 -13.12 -15.09
C ASN A 324 -3.04 -11.67 -14.65
N MET A 325 -4.20 -11.33 -14.08
CA MET A 325 -4.45 -9.99 -13.53
C MET A 325 -3.67 -9.78 -12.23
N PRO A 326 -2.84 -8.72 -12.12
CA PRO A 326 -1.97 -8.53 -10.95
C PRO A 326 -2.71 -8.06 -9.70
N GLY A 327 -3.86 -7.38 -9.85
CA GLY A 327 -4.67 -6.93 -8.72
C GLY A 327 -5.13 -8.09 -7.82
N SER A 328 -5.43 -7.78 -6.57
CA SER A 328 -5.93 -8.77 -5.62
C SER A 328 -7.23 -9.41 -6.13
N ARG A 329 -7.30 -10.75 -6.08
CA ARG A 329 -8.50 -11.52 -6.47
C ARG A 329 -9.73 -11.08 -5.68
N ARG A 330 -9.53 -10.69 -4.43
CA ARG A 330 -10.58 -10.16 -3.54
C ARG A 330 -11.13 -8.84 -4.08
N GLU A 331 -10.25 -7.94 -4.50
CA GLU A 331 -10.61 -6.62 -5.03
C GLU A 331 -11.30 -6.72 -6.40
N VAL A 332 -10.84 -7.62 -7.27
CA VAL A 332 -11.50 -7.92 -8.55
C VAL A 332 -12.93 -8.43 -8.33
N LYS A 333 -13.11 -9.36 -7.40
CA LYS A 333 -14.45 -9.88 -7.03
C LYS A 333 -15.35 -8.76 -6.49
N ASN A 334 -14.84 -7.92 -5.60
CA ASN A 334 -15.59 -6.81 -5.02
C ASN A 334 -15.99 -5.78 -6.09
N ALA A 335 -15.09 -5.43 -7.01
CA ALA A 335 -15.38 -4.54 -8.13
C ALA A 335 -16.48 -5.11 -9.05
N ARG A 336 -16.43 -6.41 -9.36
CA ARG A 336 -17.47 -7.08 -10.16
C ARG A 336 -18.83 -7.05 -9.47
N GLU A 337 -18.87 -7.36 -8.16
CA GLU A 337 -20.11 -7.25 -7.36
C GLU A 337 -20.67 -5.82 -7.34
N GLU A 338 -19.81 -4.81 -7.33
CA GLU A 338 -20.15 -3.38 -7.37
C GLU A 338 -20.67 -2.90 -8.74
N GLY A 339 -20.52 -3.72 -9.79
CA GLY A 339 -21.07 -3.50 -11.12
C GLY A 339 -20.05 -3.05 -12.16
N VAL A 340 -18.75 -3.23 -11.90
CA VAL A 340 -17.68 -2.94 -12.87
C VAL A 340 -17.69 -3.99 -13.99
N GLU A 341 -17.69 -3.53 -15.24
CA GLU A 341 -17.50 -4.39 -16.41
C GLU A 341 -16.02 -4.66 -16.63
N PHE A 342 -15.63 -5.92 -16.77
CA PHE A 342 -14.25 -6.29 -17.07
C PHE A 342 -14.11 -6.68 -18.53
N GLN A 343 -13.21 -6.00 -19.24
CA GLN A 343 -12.76 -6.37 -20.57
C GLN A 343 -11.33 -6.88 -20.48
N PHE A 344 -11.18 -8.19 -20.55
CA PHE A 344 -9.89 -8.87 -20.60
C PHE A 344 -9.42 -9.04 -22.03
N ASN A 345 -8.11 -9.25 -22.20
CA ASN A 345 -7.48 -9.41 -23.49
C ASN A 345 -7.78 -8.25 -24.46
N VAL A 346 -7.70 -7.01 -23.96
CA VAL A 346 -7.82 -5.79 -24.76
C VAL A 346 -6.71 -4.80 -24.44
N GLN A 347 -6.13 -4.20 -25.48
CA GLN A 347 -5.05 -3.23 -25.34
C GLN A 347 -5.44 -1.91 -26.02
N PRO A 348 -5.24 -0.74 -25.38
CA PRO A 348 -5.46 0.54 -26.02
C PRO A 348 -4.43 0.81 -27.11
N LEU A 349 -4.88 1.39 -28.21
CA LEU A 349 -4.07 1.89 -29.31
C LEU A 349 -4.05 3.42 -29.38
N GLY A 350 -5.07 4.09 -28.84
CA GLY A 350 -5.20 5.54 -28.87
C GLY A 350 -6.49 6.00 -28.17
N ILE A 351 -6.58 7.29 -27.88
CA ILE A 351 -7.76 7.92 -27.30
C ILE A 351 -8.50 8.69 -28.39
N ASP A 352 -9.79 8.40 -28.56
CA ASP A 352 -10.65 9.08 -29.52
C ASP A 352 -11.20 10.35 -28.88
N VAL A 353 -11.06 11.48 -29.57
CA VAL A 353 -11.56 12.80 -29.12
C VAL A 353 -12.66 13.32 -30.02
N ASN A 354 -13.60 14.08 -29.44
CA ASN A 354 -14.64 14.77 -30.18
C ASN A 354 -14.11 16.07 -30.83
N ALA A 355 -14.98 16.81 -31.53
CA ALA A 355 -14.63 18.05 -32.22
C ALA A 355 -14.03 19.14 -31.30
N ASN A 356 -14.26 19.09 -29.99
CA ASN A 356 -13.72 20.03 -29.01
C ASN A 356 -12.42 19.52 -28.36
N GLY A 357 -11.87 18.39 -28.82
CA GLY A 357 -10.66 17.79 -28.25
C GLY A 357 -10.86 17.03 -26.93
N LYS A 358 -12.12 16.78 -26.53
CA LYS A 358 -12.44 16.02 -25.31
C LYS A 358 -12.62 14.54 -25.62
N VAL A 359 -12.25 13.68 -24.69
CA VAL A 359 -12.43 12.23 -24.78
C VAL A 359 -13.86 11.86 -25.20
N SER A 360 -13.95 10.90 -26.12
CA SER A 360 -15.21 10.32 -26.62
C SER A 360 -15.17 8.78 -26.69
N GLY A 361 -13.97 8.18 -26.63
CA GLY A 361 -13.78 6.75 -26.60
C GLY A 361 -12.30 6.36 -26.51
N VAL A 362 -12.05 5.06 -26.41
CA VAL A 362 -10.72 4.47 -26.48
C VAL A 362 -10.68 3.49 -27.63
N LYS A 363 -9.77 3.69 -28.57
CA LYS A 363 -9.50 2.73 -29.63
C LYS A 363 -8.73 1.56 -29.03
N MET A 364 -9.30 0.38 -29.10
CA MET A 364 -8.79 -0.86 -28.53
C MET A 364 -8.51 -1.89 -29.62
N VAL A 365 -7.66 -2.86 -29.30
CA VAL A 365 -7.47 -4.08 -30.08
C VAL A 365 -7.54 -5.30 -29.17
N ARG A 366 -8.05 -6.42 -29.67
CA ARG A 366 -8.03 -7.67 -28.91
C ARG A 366 -6.62 -8.23 -28.86
N THR A 367 -6.30 -8.86 -27.74
CA THR A 367 -5.05 -9.59 -27.55
C THR A 367 -5.33 -11.07 -27.32
N LYS A 368 -4.28 -11.88 -27.42
CA LYS A 368 -4.24 -13.24 -26.92
C LYS A 368 -2.96 -13.44 -26.13
N MET A 369 -2.96 -14.39 -25.21
CA MET A 369 -1.75 -14.74 -24.48
C MET A 369 -0.81 -15.55 -25.37
N GLY A 370 0.35 -14.99 -25.69
CA GLY A 370 1.42 -15.68 -26.40
C GLY A 370 2.09 -16.75 -25.55
N GLU A 371 3.20 -17.28 -26.04
CA GLU A 371 4.00 -18.28 -25.33
C GLU A 371 4.63 -17.68 -24.05
N PRO A 372 4.80 -18.49 -22.99
CA PRO A 372 5.49 -18.06 -21.79
C PRO A 372 6.97 -17.75 -22.08
N ASP A 373 7.47 -16.64 -21.52
CA ASP A 373 8.91 -16.35 -21.50
C ASP A 373 9.66 -17.31 -20.56
N ALA A 374 11.00 -17.22 -20.52
CA ALA A 374 11.85 -18.06 -19.64
C ALA A 374 11.53 -17.93 -18.13
N LYS A 375 10.73 -16.92 -17.73
CA LYS A 375 10.25 -16.72 -16.36
C LYS A 375 8.76 -17.09 -16.21
N GLY A 376 8.19 -17.82 -17.18
CA GLY A 376 6.80 -18.23 -17.23
C GLY A 376 5.81 -17.10 -17.59
N ARG A 377 6.28 -15.88 -17.88
CA ARG A 377 5.39 -14.75 -18.14
C ARG A 377 4.95 -14.74 -19.60
N ARG A 378 3.65 -14.84 -19.81
CA ARG A 378 3.06 -14.77 -21.15
C ARG A 378 2.88 -13.31 -21.58
N ARG A 379 3.34 -12.98 -22.77
CA ARG A 379 3.15 -11.65 -23.39
C ARG A 379 1.78 -11.58 -24.06
N ALA A 380 1.18 -10.41 -24.05
CA ALA A 380 -0.03 -10.15 -24.82
C ALA A 380 0.37 -9.91 -26.29
N GLU A 381 -0.22 -10.68 -27.21
CA GLU A 381 -0.02 -10.55 -28.66
C GLU A 381 -1.29 -9.96 -29.28
N ILE A 382 -1.13 -9.00 -30.18
CA ILE A 382 -2.25 -8.34 -30.87
C ILE A 382 -2.90 -9.32 -31.86
N ILE A 383 -4.23 -9.34 -31.88
CA ILE A 383 -5.02 -10.00 -32.92
C ILE A 383 -5.33 -8.96 -34.00
N ALA A 384 -4.67 -9.05 -35.15
CA ALA A 384 -4.86 -8.11 -36.26
C ALA A 384 -6.32 -8.09 -36.75
N GLY A 385 -6.84 -6.90 -37.10
CA GLY A 385 -8.21 -6.75 -37.61
C GLY A 385 -9.29 -6.80 -36.53
N SER A 386 -8.91 -6.76 -35.25
CA SER A 386 -9.83 -6.78 -34.10
C SER A 386 -10.02 -5.41 -33.44
N GLU A 387 -9.61 -4.35 -34.14
CA GLU A 387 -9.71 -2.97 -33.68
C GLU A 387 -11.18 -2.56 -33.51
N HIS A 388 -11.50 -1.93 -32.39
CA HIS A 388 -12.83 -1.43 -32.08
C HIS A 388 -12.73 -0.25 -31.11
N VAL A 389 -13.81 0.52 -30.97
CA VAL A 389 -13.86 1.66 -30.05
C VAL A 389 -14.72 1.30 -28.85
N VAL A 390 -14.21 1.56 -27.65
CA VAL A 390 -14.96 1.52 -26.40
C VAL A 390 -15.37 2.95 -26.05
N PRO A 391 -16.67 3.30 -26.07
CA PRO A 391 -17.12 4.66 -25.76
C PRO A 391 -16.77 5.07 -24.33
N ALA A 392 -16.27 6.29 -24.15
CA ALA A 392 -15.82 6.80 -22.86
C ALA A 392 -15.98 8.32 -22.79
N ASP A 393 -16.37 8.82 -21.62
CA ASP A 393 -16.39 10.25 -21.30
C ASP A 393 -15.25 10.63 -20.33
N ALA A 394 -14.64 9.62 -19.70
CA ALA A 394 -13.43 9.74 -18.89
C ALA A 394 -12.56 8.48 -19.03
N VAL A 395 -11.25 8.67 -19.12
CA VAL A 395 -10.26 7.60 -19.18
C VAL A 395 -9.28 7.77 -18.04
N ILE A 396 -9.05 6.70 -17.27
CA ILE A 396 -8.09 6.72 -16.16
C ILE A 396 -6.94 5.76 -16.49
N MET A 397 -5.71 6.28 -16.56
CA MET A 397 -4.51 5.49 -16.82
C MET A 397 -3.92 4.94 -15.52
N ALA A 398 -3.90 3.61 -15.41
CA ALA A 398 -3.42 2.87 -14.24
C ALA A 398 -2.35 1.84 -14.63
N PHE A 399 -1.31 2.28 -15.36
CA PHE A 399 -0.22 1.43 -15.86
C PHE A 399 0.92 1.19 -14.87
N GLY A 400 0.87 1.82 -13.70
CA GLY A 400 1.91 1.75 -12.67
C GLY A 400 2.68 3.05 -12.53
N PHE A 401 3.70 3.03 -11.67
CA PHE A 401 4.46 4.21 -11.28
C PHE A 401 5.96 4.01 -11.46
N ARG A 402 6.67 5.14 -11.54
CA ARG A 402 8.13 5.21 -11.58
C ARG A 402 8.64 6.23 -10.57
N PRO A 403 9.93 6.13 -10.20
CA PRO A 403 10.60 7.19 -9.46
C PRO A 403 10.39 8.55 -10.12
N HIS A 404 10.05 9.54 -9.30
CA HIS A 404 9.95 10.92 -9.75
C HIS A 404 11.34 11.56 -9.77
N ARG A 405 11.55 12.58 -10.61
CA ARG A 405 12.83 13.29 -10.64
C ARG A 405 13.02 14.07 -9.35
N MET A 406 14.19 13.89 -8.74
CA MET A 406 14.61 14.60 -7.53
C MET A 406 15.89 15.37 -7.85
N GLU A 407 15.75 16.53 -8.51
CA GLU A 407 16.91 17.34 -8.93
C GLU A 407 17.78 17.76 -7.74
N TRP A 408 17.16 17.95 -6.57
CA TRP A 408 17.85 18.26 -5.34
C TRP A 408 18.80 17.15 -4.88
N LEU A 409 18.64 15.88 -5.28
CA LEU A 409 19.59 14.79 -4.96
C LEU A 409 20.85 14.81 -5.81
N ALA A 410 20.80 15.38 -7.02
CA ALA A 410 21.85 15.24 -8.02
C ALA A 410 23.22 15.78 -7.54
N LYS A 411 23.21 16.77 -6.65
CA LYS A 411 24.42 17.39 -6.07
C LYS A 411 25.01 16.64 -4.87
N HIS A 412 24.37 15.58 -4.38
CA HIS A 412 24.75 14.91 -3.12
C HIS A 412 25.35 13.51 -3.33
N SER A 413 25.85 13.20 -4.52
CA SER A 413 26.50 11.92 -4.81
C SER A 413 25.64 10.70 -4.46
N VAL A 414 24.33 10.78 -4.70
CA VAL A 414 23.39 9.65 -4.58
C VAL A 414 23.22 8.99 -5.95
N GLU A 415 23.67 7.76 -6.09
CA GLU A 415 23.58 6.99 -7.32
C GLU A 415 22.17 6.49 -7.56
N LEU A 416 21.73 6.58 -8.82
CA LEU A 416 20.46 6.06 -9.29
C LEU A 416 20.69 4.93 -10.28
N ASP A 417 19.80 3.95 -10.31
CA ASP A 417 19.83 2.90 -11.31
C ASP A 417 19.26 3.38 -12.67
N SER A 418 19.30 2.50 -13.68
CA SER A 418 18.77 2.79 -15.03
C SER A 418 17.27 3.14 -15.08
N GLN A 419 16.52 2.86 -14.01
CA GLN A 419 15.09 3.16 -13.89
C GLN A 419 14.83 4.41 -13.02
N GLY A 420 15.87 5.07 -12.53
CA GLY A 420 15.80 6.25 -11.68
C GLY A 420 15.55 5.94 -10.20
N ARG A 421 15.68 4.67 -9.78
CA ARG A 421 15.56 4.27 -8.37
C ARG A 421 16.85 4.57 -7.63
N ILE A 422 16.76 4.91 -6.34
CA ILE A 422 17.95 5.13 -5.52
C ILE A 422 18.64 3.79 -5.26
N ILE A 423 19.95 3.74 -5.47
CA ILE A 423 20.75 2.57 -5.13
C ILE A 423 21.07 2.61 -3.64
N ALA A 424 20.45 1.72 -2.86
CA ALA A 424 20.63 1.56 -1.43
C ALA A 424 20.61 0.05 -1.08
N PRO A 425 21.77 -0.63 -1.10
CA PRO A 425 21.84 -2.08 -0.93
C PRO A 425 21.48 -2.53 0.50
N GLU A 426 20.57 -3.51 0.60
CA GLU A 426 20.21 -4.18 1.87
C GLU A 426 21.43 -4.87 2.51
N ARG A 427 22.29 -5.50 1.69
CA ARG A 427 23.49 -6.22 2.16
C ARG A 427 24.73 -5.34 2.01
N SER A 428 24.97 -4.50 2.99
CA SER A 428 26.15 -3.65 3.13
C SER A 428 26.51 -3.53 4.62
N ASP A 429 27.64 -2.88 4.94
CA ASP A 429 28.05 -2.66 6.35
C ASP A 429 26.97 -1.87 7.12
N ASN A 430 26.35 -0.90 6.46
CA ASN A 430 25.18 -0.17 6.95
C ASN A 430 24.01 -0.40 5.99
N ALA A 431 23.10 -1.32 6.32
CA ALA A 431 21.98 -1.67 5.46
C ALA A 431 21.24 -0.42 4.94
N PHE A 432 20.93 -0.41 3.64
CA PHE A 432 20.22 0.69 2.96
C PHE A 432 20.95 2.04 2.93
N GLN A 433 22.25 2.09 3.22
CA GLN A 433 23.07 3.27 2.98
C GLN A 433 23.22 3.48 1.47
N THR A 434 23.06 4.73 1.02
CA THR A 434 23.30 5.10 -0.37
C THR A 434 24.80 5.29 -0.64
N SER A 435 25.18 5.66 -1.85
CA SER A 435 26.55 6.10 -2.17
C SER A 435 26.99 7.36 -1.38
N ASN A 436 26.05 8.10 -0.78
CA ASN A 436 26.36 9.13 0.20
C ASN A 436 26.30 8.55 1.63
N PRO A 437 27.40 8.61 2.43
CA PRO A 437 27.44 8.01 3.76
C PRO A 437 26.38 8.50 4.75
N LYS A 438 25.93 9.75 4.62
CA LYS A 438 24.92 10.34 5.51
C LYS A 438 23.48 10.04 5.07
N ILE A 439 23.27 9.47 3.89
CA ILE A 439 21.94 9.29 3.30
C ILE A 439 21.63 7.80 3.17
N PHE A 440 20.46 7.43 3.69
CA PHE A 440 19.85 6.11 3.59
C PHE A 440 18.55 6.20 2.80
N ALA A 441 18.09 5.11 2.20
CA ALA A 441 16.83 5.10 1.45
C ALA A 441 16.15 3.73 1.53
N GLY A 442 14.82 3.71 1.49
CA GLY A 442 14.08 2.45 1.54
C GLY A 442 12.65 2.56 1.01
N GLY A 443 12.01 1.41 0.82
CA GLY A 443 10.68 1.31 0.23
C GLY A 443 10.70 1.48 -1.29
N ASP A 444 9.57 1.93 -1.83
CA ASP A 444 9.33 1.98 -3.28
C ASP A 444 10.38 2.78 -4.07
N ILE A 445 11.06 3.76 -3.47
CA ILE A 445 12.07 4.55 -4.19
C ILE A 445 13.35 3.74 -4.49
N VAL A 446 13.61 2.69 -3.71
CA VAL A 446 14.74 1.76 -3.90
C VAL A 446 14.29 0.54 -4.68
N ARG A 447 13.16 -0.07 -4.29
CA ARG A 447 12.66 -1.31 -4.87
C ARG A 447 11.88 -1.12 -6.18
N GLY A 448 11.19 0.00 -6.33
CA GLY A 448 10.04 0.15 -7.22
C GLY A 448 8.73 -0.19 -6.50
N SER A 449 7.59 0.16 -7.09
CA SER A 449 6.27 -0.03 -6.47
C SER A 449 6.05 -1.49 -6.05
N ASP A 450 5.91 -1.72 -4.74
CA ASP A 450 5.73 -3.04 -4.14
C ASP A 450 4.71 -2.98 -2.98
N LEU A 451 4.69 -3.97 -2.10
CA LEU A 451 3.77 -4.09 -0.97
C LEU A 451 4.15 -3.16 0.19
N VAL A 452 3.12 -2.66 0.88
CA VAL A 452 3.25 -1.86 2.12
C VAL A 452 4.16 -2.52 3.15
N VAL A 453 3.98 -3.83 3.38
CA VAL A 453 4.76 -4.58 4.38
C VAL A 453 6.23 -4.71 3.99
N THR A 454 6.56 -4.74 2.68
CA THR A 454 7.95 -4.72 2.21
C THR A 454 8.58 -3.37 2.52
N ALA A 455 7.87 -2.26 2.24
CA ALA A 455 8.36 -0.92 2.56
C ALA A 455 8.57 -0.73 4.07
N ILE A 456 7.70 -1.30 4.92
CA ILE A 456 7.90 -1.33 6.37
C ILE A 456 9.18 -2.10 6.73
N ALA A 457 9.36 -3.31 6.20
CA ALA A 457 10.55 -4.12 6.48
C ALA A 457 11.85 -3.37 6.12
N GLU A 458 11.91 -2.78 4.93
CA GLU A 458 13.08 -2.01 4.48
C GLU A 458 13.32 -0.75 5.32
N GLY A 459 12.25 -0.03 5.70
CA GLY A 459 12.37 1.13 6.58
C GLY A 459 12.95 0.79 7.96
N ARG A 460 12.56 -0.37 8.51
CA ARG A 460 13.09 -0.88 9.79
C ARG A 460 14.55 -1.29 9.66
N GLN A 461 14.91 -2.06 8.63
CA GLN A 461 16.29 -2.45 8.36
C GLN A 461 17.19 -1.24 8.07
N ALA A 462 16.68 -0.21 7.40
CA ALA A 462 17.40 1.03 7.19
C ALA A 462 17.65 1.80 8.49
N ALA A 463 16.70 1.77 9.45
CA ALA A 463 16.94 2.32 10.78
C ALA A 463 18.07 1.57 11.51
N ASP A 464 18.14 0.24 11.40
CA ASP A 464 19.27 -0.54 11.94
C ASP A 464 20.59 -0.11 11.30
N GLY A 465 20.61 0.09 9.97
CA GLY A 465 21.78 0.60 9.25
C GLY A 465 22.19 2.01 9.69
N ILE A 466 21.22 2.90 9.94
CA ILE A 466 21.47 4.25 10.47
C ILE A 466 22.06 4.18 11.87
N MET A 467 21.50 3.35 12.76
CA MET A 467 22.01 3.20 14.13
C MET A 467 23.44 2.65 14.14
N ASN A 468 23.74 1.67 13.27
CA ASN A 468 25.10 1.17 13.12
C ASN A 468 26.07 2.26 12.63
N TYR A 469 25.65 3.08 11.66
CA TYR A 469 26.44 4.22 11.17
C TYR A 469 26.67 5.30 12.25
N LEU A 470 25.69 5.51 13.12
CA LEU A 470 25.73 6.50 14.20
C LEU A 470 26.38 5.97 15.50
N GLU A 471 26.70 4.67 15.54
CA GLU A 471 27.27 3.96 16.70
C GLU A 471 26.38 4.04 17.97
N VAL A 472 25.07 3.81 17.81
CA VAL A 472 24.06 3.89 18.91
C VAL A 472 23.25 2.62 19.11
#